data_AF-A0A151RHP0-F1
#
_entry.id   AF-A0A151RHP0-F1
#
_cell.length_a   1.000
_cell.length_b   1.000
_cell.length_c   1.000
_cell.angle_alpha   90.00
_cell.angle_beta   90.00
_cell.angle_gamma   90.00
#
_symmetry.space_group_name_H-M   'P 1'
#
loop_
_entity.id
_entity.type
_entity.pdbx_description
1 polymer ?
#
loop_
_entity_poly.entity_id
_entity_poly.type
_entity_poly.pdbx_seq_one_letter_code
_entity_poly.pdbx_strand_id
1 'polypeptide(L)'
;MTTNLTKSINSVLKKTRNMPICSMVMVTYTYCNKFFVERGKEVDVMINAEHLYSKIATKTTQDAWSKENTHRVITFDRSSTRFLVEETQHPGE
;
A
#
# COMPACT_ATOMS: atom_id res chain seq x y z
N MET A 1 15.60 -22.28 -15.76
CA MET A 1 16.43 -21.09 -15.53
C MET A 1 15.69 -20.20 -14.54
N THR A 2 15.98 -20.37 -13.25
CA THR A 2 15.37 -19.68 -12.08
C THR A 2 16.43 -19.66 -10.97
N THR A 3 17.64 -19.21 -11.32
CA THR A 3 18.83 -19.40 -10.47
C THR A 3 19.15 -18.19 -9.61
N ASN A 4 18.67 -16.99 -9.96
CA ASN A 4 19.15 -15.78 -9.31
C ASN A 4 18.62 -15.63 -7.88
N LEU A 5 17.33 -15.92 -7.66
CA LEU A 5 16.73 -15.86 -6.33
C LEU A 5 17.32 -16.93 -5.39
N THR A 6 17.38 -18.18 -5.84
CA THR A 6 17.88 -19.30 -5.02
C THR A 6 19.37 -19.13 -4.70
N LYS A 7 20.18 -18.60 -5.63
CA LYS A 7 21.59 -18.25 -5.37
C LYS A 7 21.72 -17.10 -4.37
N SER A 8 20.87 -16.07 -4.49
CA SER A 8 20.86 -14.93 -3.57
C SER A 8 20.50 -15.38 -2.15
N ILE A 9 19.43 -16.15 -1.99
CA ILE A 9 19.01 -16.72 -0.68
C ILE A 9 20.13 -17.59 -0.09
N ASN A 10 20.73 -18.48 -0.89
CA ASN A 10 21.81 -19.34 -0.41
C ASN A 10 23.07 -18.53 -0.01
N SER A 11 23.36 -17.42 -0.71
CA SER A 11 24.46 -16.51 -0.34
C SER A 11 24.23 -15.85 1.02
N VAL A 12 23.00 -15.36 1.26
CA VAL A 12 22.60 -14.77 2.55
C VAL A 12 22.71 -15.80 3.67
N LEU A 13 22.09 -16.98 3.49
CA LEU A 13 22.09 -18.05 4.49
C LEU A 13 23.51 -18.53 4.84
N LYS A 14 24.40 -18.63 3.84
CA LYS A 14 25.82 -18.98 4.08
C LYS A 14 26.54 -17.92 4.89
N LYS A 15 26.29 -16.64 4.64
CA LYS A 15 26.91 -15.52 5.37
C LYS A 15 26.39 -15.41 6.81
N THR A 16 25.13 -15.76 7.07
CA THR A 16 24.50 -15.65 8.39
C THR A 16 24.65 -16.90 9.26
N ARG A 17 25.16 -18.01 8.72
CA ARG A 17 25.20 -19.32 9.41
C ARG A 17 25.90 -19.33 10.77
N ASN A 18 26.86 -18.42 10.98
CA ASN A 18 27.64 -18.33 12.22
C ASN A 18 27.35 -17.03 13.00
N MET A 19 26.31 -16.28 12.63
CA MET A 19 25.90 -15.09 13.39
C MET A 19 25.09 -15.50 14.62
N PRO A 20 25.25 -14.82 15.76
CA PRO A 20 24.38 -15.03 16.91
C PRO A 20 22.92 -14.76 16.52
N ILE A 21 22.02 -15.69 16.86
CA ILE A 21 20.57 -15.56 16.61
C ILE A 21 20.05 -14.24 17.21
N CYS A 22 20.52 -13.89 18.41
CA CYS A 22 20.17 -12.64 19.07
C CYS A 22 20.49 -11.40 18.22
N SER A 23 21.64 -11.37 17.53
CA SER A 23 22.02 -10.24 16.68
C SER A 23 21.11 -10.13 15.46
N MET A 24 20.73 -11.26 14.85
CA MET A 24 19.79 -11.27 13.71
C MET A 24 18.40 -10.81 14.13
N VAL A 25 17.91 -11.29 15.28
CA VAL A 25 16.61 -10.87 15.85
C VAL A 25 16.64 -9.38 16.17
N MET A 26 17.70 -8.88 16.81
CA MET A 26 17.82 -7.48 17.18
C MET A 26 17.83 -6.55 15.96
N VAL A 27 18.58 -6.90 14.91
CA VAL A 27 18.60 -6.13 13.66
C VAL A 27 17.21 -6.12 13.01
N THR A 28 16.59 -7.30 12.88
CA THR A 28 15.25 -7.42 12.28
C THR A 28 14.23 -6.60 13.05
N TYR A 29 14.21 -6.74 14.38
CA TYR A 29 13.32 -5.99 15.25
C TYR A 29 13.54 -4.49 15.14
N THR A 30 14.78 -4.03 15.11
CA THR A 30 15.11 -2.61 14.97
C THR A 30 14.60 -2.04 13.65
N TYR A 31 14.80 -2.75 12.53
CA TYR A 31 14.28 -2.36 11.22
C TYR A 31 12.76 -2.33 11.20
N CYS A 32 12.10 -3.37 11.71
CA CYS A 32 10.66 -3.42 11.81
C CYS A 32 10.12 -2.26 12.66
N ASN A 33 10.69 -2.04 13.84
CA ASN A 33 10.27 -0.97 14.75
C ASN A 33 10.39 0.40 14.08
N LYS A 34 11.53 0.69 13.45
CA LYS A 34 11.73 1.94 12.70
C LYS A 34 10.66 2.10 11.61
N PHE A 35 10.45 1.06 10.80
CA PHE A 35 9.48 1.07 9.72
C PHE A 35 8.06 1.32 10.23
N PHE A 36 7.62 0.60 11.27
CA PHE A 36 6.27 0.75 11.81
C PHE A 36 6.06 2.10 12.50
N VAL A 37 7.08 2.66 13.16
CA VAL A 37 7.01 4.01 13.73
C VAL A 37 6.84 5.08 12.65
N GLU A 38 7.61 4.99 11.56
CA GLU A 38 7.48 5.93 10.44
C GLU A 38 6.10 5.82 9.78
N ARG A 39 5.62 4.59 9.55
CA ARG A 39 4.26 4.35 9.01
C ARG A 39 3.16 4.84 9.95
N GLY A 40 3.32 4.66 11.26
CA GLY A 40 2.38 5.16 12.25
C GLY A 40 2.24 6.67 12.20
N LYS A 41 3.35 7.40 12.05
CA LYS A 41 3.34 8.86 11.88
C LYS A 41 2.65 9.29 10.59
N GLU A 42 2.91 8.59 9.48
CA GLU A 42 2.21 8.87 8.21
C GLU A 42 0.69 8.71 8.38
N VAL A 43 0.24 7.62 9.00
CA VAL A 43 -1.18 7.36 9.25
C VAL A 43 -1.78 8.38 10.20
N ASP A 44 -1.07 8.77 11.26
CA ASP A 44 -1.54 9.79 12.21
C ASP A 44 -1.75 11.15 11.54
N VAL A 45 -0.79 11.59 10.71
CA VAL A 45 -0.93 12.81 9.89
C VAL A 45 -2.15 12.70 8.96
N MET A 46 -2.39 11.52 8.38
CA MET A 46 -3.55 11.29 7.51
C MET A 46 -4.88 11.35 8.26
N ILE A 47 -4.96 10.77 9.45
CA ILE A 47 -6.15 10.82 10.31
C ILE A 47 -6.44 12.28 10.72
N ASN A 48 -5.41 13.02 11.14
CA ASN A 48 -5.54 14.43 11.52
C ASN A 48 -5.95 15.34 10.35
N ALA A 49 -5.64 14.94 9.12
CA ALA A 49 -6.08 15.62 7.90
C ALA A 49 -7.43 15.09 7.36
N GLU A 50 -8.13 14.26 8.13
CA GLU A 50 -9.42 13.64 7.78
C GLU A 50 -9.38 12.86 6.44
N HIS A 51 -8.22 12.32 6.06
CA HIS A 51 -8.08 11.53 4.86
C HIS A 51 -8.72 10.15 5.04
N LEU A 52 -9.74 9.86 4.22
CA LEU A 52 -10.48 8.61 4.24
C LEU A 52 -9.68 7.41 3.68
N TYR A 53 -8.73 7.68 2.79
CA TYR A 53 -7.98 6.65 2.06
C TYR A 53 -6.48 6.88 2.12
N SER A 54 -5.71 5.80 2.01
CA SER A 54 -4.24 5.87 1.87
C SER A 54 -3.81 6.79 0.72
N LYS A 55 -2.63 7.40 0.82
CA LYS A 55 -2.10 8.29 -0.22
C LYS A 55 -2.11 7.67 -1.63
N ILE A 56 -1.82 6.37 -1.72
CA ILE A 56 -1.85 5.63 -3.00
C ILE A 56 -3.27 5.54 -3.52
N ALA A 57 -4.22 5.09 -2.69
CA ALA A 57 -5.62 4.95 -3.08
C ALA A 57 -6.20 6.31 -3.49
N THR A 58 -5.99 7.37 -2.71
CA THR A 58 -6.44 8.73 -3.04
C THR A 58 -5.89 9.19 -4.39
N LYS A 59 -4.60 8.96 -4.66
CA LYS A 59 -3.99 9.31 -5.94
C LYS A 59 -4.60 8.52 -7.09
N THR A 60 -4.75 7.20 -6.93
CA THR A 60 -5.36 6.35 -7.97
C THR A 60 -6.80 6.75 -8.25
N THR A 61 -7.58 7.09 -7.22
CA THR A 61 -8.95 7.59 -7.38
C THR A 61 -8.97 8.94 -8.10
N GLN A 62 -8.09 9.88 -7.73
CA GLN A 62 -8.01 11.17 -8.41
C GLN A 62 -7.59 11.02 -9.88
N ASP A 63 -6.61 10.16 -10.16
CA ASP A 63 -6.16 9.87 -11.52
C ASP A 63 -7.25 9.19 -12.36
N ALA A 64 -8.08 8.35 -11.74
CA ALA A 64 -9.23 7.72 -12.37
C ALA A 64 -10.33 8.76 -12.67
N TRP A 65 -10.72 9.58 -11.69
CA TRP A 65 -11.70 10.65 -11.85
C TRP A 65 -11.29 11.66 -12.93
N SER A 66 -9.99 11.99 -13.02
CA SER A 66 -9.50 12.92 -14.03
C SER A 66 -9.57 12.37 -15.47
N LYS A 67 -9.79 11.05 -15.62
CA LYS A 67 -9.93 10.37 -16.92
C LYS A 67 -11.38 9.98 -17.22
N GLU A 68 -12.26 10.05 -16.22
CA GLU A 68 -13.64 9.60 -16.32
C GLU A 68 -14.52 10.78 -16.74
N ASN A 69 -15.22 10.65 -17.88
CA ASN A 69 -16.06 11.72 -18.43
C ASN A 69 -17.56 11.40 -18.40
N THR A 70 -17.95 10.18 -17.99
CA THR A 70 -19.31 9.66 -18.20
C THR A 70 -19.99 9.18 -16.93
N HIS A 71 -19.22 8.78 -15.92
CA HIS A 71 -19.75 8.22 -14.70
C HIS A 71 -18.96 8.77 -13.51
N ARG A 72 -19.53 8.66 -12.32
CA ARG A 72 -18.86 9.01 -11.07
C ARG A 72 -19.37 8.11 -9.97
N VAL A 73 -18.45 7.38 -9.33
CA VAL A 73 -18.78 6.57 -8.15
C VAL A 73 -19.08 7.48 -6.96
N ILE A 74 -20.29 7.37 -6.40
CA ILE A 74 -20.76 8.17 -5.26
C ILE A 74 -20.42 7.48 -3.94
N THR A 75 -20.72 6.18 -3.83
CA THR A 75 -20.41 5.38 -2.63
C THR A 75 -20.12 3.93 -2.98
N PHE A 76 -19.30 3.26 -2.16
CA PHE A 76 -19.06 1.83 -2.23
C PHE A 76 -19.45 1.17 -0.91
N ASP A 77 -20.39 0.22 -0.94
CA ASP A 77 -20.66 -0.65 0.20
C ASP A 77 -19.78 -1.90 0.12
N ARG A 78 -18.87 -2.01 1.09
CA ARG A 78 -17.96 -3.15 1.24
C ARG A 78 -18.69 -4.45 1.59
N SER A 79 -19.77 -4.39 2.37
CA SER A 79 -20.47 -5.59 2.85
C SER A 79 -21.23 -6.26 1.72
N SER A 80 -21.89 -5.47 0.88
CA SER A 80 -22.57 -6.00 -0.31
C SER A 80 -21.69 -6.03 -1.55
N THR A 81 -20.48 -5.46 -1.52
CA THR A 81 -19.63 -5.25 -2.70
C THR A 81 -20.36 -4.52 -3.85
N ARG A 82 -21.18 -3.50 -3.52
CA ARG A 82 -21.98 -2.75 -4.50
C ARG A 82 -21.53 -1.30 -4.57
N PHE A 83 -21.56 -0.75 -5.78
CA PHE A 83 -21.27 0.65 -6.05
C PHE A 83 -22.56 1.39 -6.35
N LEU A 84 -22.69 2.58 -5.79
CA LEU A 84 -23.62 3.60 -6.28
C LEU A 84 -22.85 4.48 -7.25
N VAL A 85 -23.31 4.53 -8.49
CA VAL A 85 -22.67 5.28 -9.57
C VAL A 85 -23.69 6.25 -10.14
N GLU A 86 -23.27 7.50 -10.30
CA GLU A 86 -24.02 8.53 -11.00
C GLU A 86 -23.49 8.64 -12.44
N GLU A 87 -24.38 8.64 -13.41
CA GLU A 87 -24.04 8.92 -14.80
C GLU A 87 -24.04 10.43 -15.03
N THR A 88 -22.88 11.00 -15.33
CA THR A 88 -22.79 12.37 -15.85
C THR A 88 -22.99 12.30 -17.36
N GLN A 89 -24.24 12.39 -17.82
CA GLN A 89 -24.53 12.61 -19.23
C GLN A 89 -23.91 13.94 -19.68
N HIS A 90 -23.16 13.92 -20.78
CA HIS A 90 -23.28 14.99 -21.76
C HIS A 90 -24.60 14.73 -22.50
N PRO A 91 -25.65 15.55 -22.33
CA PRO A 91 -26.78 15.52 -23.24
C PRO A 91 -26.33 16.18 -24.55
N GLY A 92 -25.85 15.36 -25.48
CA GLY A 92 -25.68 15.67 -26.90
C GLY A 92 -24.66 16.74 -27.27
N GLU A 93 -23.57 16.31 -27.89
CA GLU A 93 -23.21 16.71 -29.26
C GLU A 93 -22.74 15.48 -30.04
#